data_AF-A0AAE1BK24-F1
#
_entry.id   AF-A0AAE1BK24-F1
#
_cell.length_a   1.000
_cell.length_b   1.000
_cell.length_c   1.000
_cell.angle_alpha   90.00
_cell.angle_beta   90.00
_cell.angle_gamma   90.00
#
_symmetry.space_group_name_H-M   'P 1'
#
loop_
_entity.id
_entity.type
_entity.pdbx_description
1 polymer ?
#
loop_
_entity_poly.entity_id
_entity_poly.type
_entity_poly.pdbx_seq_one_letter_code
_entity_poly.pdbx_strand_id
1 'polypeptide(L)'
;MVTQNIYDDISQDFRYWEDGSDEFRPLEGSLLPLWKFHHDRSRCLVLADVCWSPHYTDLFAAAYSPGGEGVACSGCGSGGMLCLYTLKNPATPERVYRAPCGVTCIAFHPKVYIYITTNQR
;
A
#
# COMPACT_ATOMS: atom_id res chain seq x y z
N MET A 1 -18.52 -7.13 -0.58
CA MET A 1 -19.66 -6.40 -1.18
C MET A 1 -19.92 -5.07 -0.49
N VAL A 2 -19.87 -4.97 0.85
CA VAL A 2 -20.08 -3.69 1.56
C VAL A 2 -19.01 -2.64 1.28
N THR A 3 -17.73 -3.02 1.25
CA THR A 3 -16.62 -2.08 1.03
C THR A 3 -16.59 -1.52 -0.39
N GLN A 4 -16.95 -2.32 -1.39
CA GLN A 4 -17.05 -1.84 -2.76
C GLN A 4 -18.10 -0.74 -2.91
N ASN A 5 -19.27 -0.88 -2.25
CA ASN A 5 -20.31 0.14 -2.29
C ASN A 5 -19.90 1.45 -1.59
N ILE A 6 -18.96 1.40 -0.64
CA ILE A 6 -18.46 2.60 0.05
C ILE A 6 -17.47 3.37 -0.81
N TYR A 7 -16.72 2.67 -1.66
CA TYR A 7 -15.66 3.25 -2.51
C TYR A 7 -16.01 3.21 -4.00
N ASP A 8 -17.29 3.08 -4.34
CA ASP A 8 -17.74 2.91 -5.73
C ASP A 8 -17.36 4.14 -6.55
N ASP A 9 -17.64 5.34 -6.04
CA ASP A 9 -17.29 6.62 -6.66
C ASP A 9 -15.79 6.70 -7.00
N ILE A 10 -14.92 6.37 -6.03
CA ILE A 10 -13.46 6.38 -6.22
C ILE A 10 -13.03 5.35 -7.27
N SER A 11 -13.69 4.19 -7.31
CA SER A 11 -13.38 3.15 -8.29
C SER A 11 -13.85 3.49 -9.70
N GLN A 12 -14.95 4.23 -9.84
CA GLN A 12 -15.41 4.79 -11.10
C GLN A 12 -14.45 5.88 -11.57
N ASP A 13 -14.04 6.78 -10.68
CA ASP A 13 -13.08 7.83 -10.98
C ASP A 13 -11.75 7.24 -11.47
N PHE A 14 -11.24 6.23 -10.78
CA PHE A 14 -10.01 5.54 -11.19
C PHE A 14 -10.06 5.00 -12.62
N ARG A 15 -11.22 4.54 -13.10
CA ARG A 15 -11.33 3.87 -14.40
C ARG A 15 -11.80 4.80 -15.52
N TYR A 16 -12.62 5.78 -15.21
CA TYR A 16 -13.40 6.54 -16.20
C TYR A 16 -13.26 8.07 -16.07
N TRP A 17 -12.62 8.59 -15.02
CA TRP A 17 -12.45 10.03 -14.89
C TRP A 17 -11.22 10.51 -15.68
N GLU A 18 -11.43 11.56 -16.46
CA GLU A 18 -10.39 12.30 -17.17
C GLU A 18 -10.48 13.77 -16.76
N ASP A 19 -9.33 14.40 -16.49
CA ASP A 19 -9.27 15.81 -16.11
C ASP A 19 -9.52 16.68 -17.36
N GLY A 20 -10.73 17.22 -17.49
CA GLY A 20 -11.06 18.12 -18.61
C GLY A 20 -10.24 19.41 -18.64
N SER A 21 -9.50 19.75 -17.57
CA SER A 21 -8.63 20.92 -17.56
C SER A 21 -7.28 20.69 -18.26
N ASP A 22 -6.87 19.43 -18.46
CA ASP A 22 -5.65 19.07 -19.17
C ASP A 22 -5.68 19.51 -20.65
N GLU A 23 -6.89 19.63 -21.24
CA GLU A 23 -7.08 20.17 -22.60
C GLU A 23 -6.61 21.63 -22.73
N PHE A 24 -6.63 22.40 -21.63
CA PHE A 24 -6.35 23.83 -21.62
C PHE A 24 -4.99 24.18 -20.99
N ARG A 25 -4.35 23.23 -20.32
CA ARG A 25 -3.08 23.45 -19.58
C ARG A 25 -2.02 22.40 -19.95
N PRO A 26 -1.45 22.45 -21.17
CA PRO A 26 -0.56 21.39 -21.66
C PRO A 26 0.77 21.23 -20.91
N LEU A 27 1.17 22.18 -20.06
CA LEU A 27 2.40 22.14 -19.26
C LEU A 27 2.16 21.95 -17.75
N GLU A 28 0.91 21.90 -17.30
CA GLU A 28 0.57 21.72 -15.89
C GLU A 28 -0.36 20.52 -15.76
N GLY A 29 -0.03 19.59 -14.85
CA GLY A 29 -0.88 18.44 -14.55
C GLY A 29 -1.39 18.49 -13.11
N SER A 30 -2.59 17.97 -12.88
CA SER A 30 -3.14 17.77 -11.54
C SER A 30 -3.04 16.30 -11.13
N LEU A 31 -2.91 16.03 -9.82
CA LEU A 31 -2.99 14.66 -9.29
C LEU A 31 -4.25 14.53 -8.45
N LEU A 32 -5.14 13.63 -8.85
CA LEU A 32 -6.34 13.28 -8.07
C LEU A 32 -5.98 12.19 -7.04
N PRO A 33 -5.99 12.49 -5.73
CA PRO A 33 -5.80 11.46 -4.72
C PRO A 33 -7.04 10.55 -4.64
N LEU A 34 -6.85 9.25 -4.88
CA LEU A 34 -7.92 8.25 -4.88
C LEU A 34 -8.05 7.53 -3.53
N TRP A 35 -7.24 6.49 -3.30
CA TRP A 35 -7.31 5.67 -2.09
C TRP A 35 -6.30 6.07 -1.03
N LYS A 36 -6.73 5.95 0.22
CA LYS A 36 -5.85 6.04 1.40
C LYS A 36 -5.83 4.69 2.12
N PHE A 37 -4.73 3.96 1.98
CA PHE A 37 -4.52 2.69 2.69
C PHE A 37 -3.92 2.96 4.05
N HIS A 38 -4.55 2.45 5.09
CA HIS A 38 -4.11 2.65 6.45
C HIS A 38 -4.43 1.43 7.31
N HIS A 39 -3.50 1.01 8.17
CA HIS A 39 -3.72 -0.04 9.15
C HIS A 39 -3.32 0.43 10.55
N ASP A 40 -4.16 0.21 11.55
CA ASP A 40 -3.92 0.75 12.91
C ASP A 40 -2.59 0.26 13.51
N ARG A 41 -2.17 -0.96 13.17
CA ARG A 41 -0.91 -1.53 13.63
C ARG A 41 0.31 -1.01 12.87
N SER A 42 0.13 -0.34 11.73
CA SER A 42 1.22 0.29 10.97
C SER A 42 1.39 1.77 11.33
N ARG A 43 0.57 2.35 12.21
CA ARG A 43 0.65 3.78 12.59
C ARG A 43 2.00 4.20 13.18
N CYS A 44 2.67 3.28 13.84
CA CYS A 44 3.95 3.51 14.50
C CYS A 44 5.13 2.96 13.69
N LEU A 45 4.88 2.49 12.47
CA LEU A 45 5.88 2.00 11.54
C LEU A 45 5.93 2.94 10.33
N VAL A 46 7.11 3.07 9.74
CA VAL A 46 7.32 3.84 8.51
C VAL A 46 7.21 2.90 7.32
N LEU A 47 6.53 3.35 6.27
CA LEU A 47 6.50 2.64 5.00
C LEU A 47 7.88 2.71 4.36
N ALA A 48 8.54 1.56 4.20
CA ALA A 48 9.88 1.47 3.65
C ALA A 48 9.87 1.19 2.14
N ASP A 49 8.95 0.33 1.69
CA ASP A 49 8.89 -0.09 0.29
C ASP A 49 7.47 -0.52 -0.11
N VAL A 50 7.16 -0.44 -1.40
CA VAL A 50 5.90 -0.88 -2.00
C VAL A 50 6.19 -1.60 -3.31
N CYS A 51 5.62 -2.79 -3.48
CA CYS A 51 5.75 -3.57 -4.70
C CYS A 51 4.38 -4.02 -5.21
N TRP A 52 4.18 -3.99 -6.53
CA TRP A 52 2.96 -4.48 -7.18
C TRP A 52 3.12 -5.93 -7.60
N SER A 53 2.03 -6.70 -7.55
CA SER A 53 2.03 -8.06 -8.07
C SER A 53 2.10 -8.03 -9.61
N PRO A 54 2.99 -8.81 -10.25
CA PRO A 54 3.04 -8.90 -11.71
C PRO A 54 1.85 -9.66 -12.31
N HIS A 55 1.09 -10.39 -11.50
CA HIS A 55 -0.04 -11.20 -11.96
C HIS A 55 -1.40 -10.54 -11.70
N TYR A 56 -1.53 -9.81 -10.60
CA TYR A 56 -2.78 -9.19 -10.17
C TYR A 56 -2.60 -7.67 -10.15
N THR A 57 -3.31 -6.98 -11.04
CA THR A 57 -3.23 -5.52 -11.18
C THR A 57 -3.83 -4.76 -10.01
N ASP A 58 -4.58 -5.44 -9.15
CA ASP A 58 -5.24 -4.88 -7.97
C ASP A 58 -4.52 -5.22 -6.67
N LEU A 59 -3.44 -6.00 -6.70
CA LEU A 59 -2.72 -6.47 -5.51
C LEU A 59 -1.36 -5.79 -5.41
N PHE A 60 -1.07 -5.21 -4.24
CA PHE A 60 0.24 -4.69 -3.91
C PHE A 60 0.61 -5.04 -2.48
N ALA A 61 1.92 -5.07 -2.21
CA ALA A 61 2.46 -5.30 -0.89
C ALA A 61 3.21 -4.07 -0.40
N ALA A 62 3.00 -3.74 0.86
CA ALA A 62 3.60 -2.63 1.57
C ALA A 62 4.48 -3.18 2.70
N ALA A 63 5.76 -2.81 2.67
CA ALA A 63 6.72 -3.11 3.71
C ALA A 63 6.80 -1.97 4.71
N TYR A 64 6.67 -2.30 5.98
CA TYR A 64 6.77 -1.39 7.10
C TYR A 64 7.96 -1.76 7.98
N SER A 65 8.73 -0.76 8.33
CA SER A 65 9.85 -0.86 9.25
C SER A 65 9.58 0.01 10.47
N PRO A 66 10.02 -0.39 11.68
CA PRO A 66 10.10 0.55 12.79
C PRO A 66 10.97 1.73 12.36
N GLY A 67 10.44 2.95 12.55
CA GLY A 67 11.17 4.17 12.24
C GLY A 67 12.24 4.44 13.30
N GLY A 68 13.42 4.88 12.86
CA GLY A 68 14.44 5.42 13.76
C GLY A 68 13.97 6.72 14.45
N GLU A 69 14.59 7.01 15.59
CA GLU A 69 14.41 8.16 16.51
C GLU A 69 13.45 9.26 16.02
N GLY A 70 12.18 9.16 16.43
CA GLY A 70 11.15 10.18 16.14
C GLY A 70 9.72 9.67 16.21
N VAL A 71 9.52 8.37 15.97
CA VAL A 71 8.23 7.67 16.14
C VAL A 71 8.35 6.64 17.26
N ALA A 72 8.80 7.09 18.43
CA ALA A 72 8.82 6.26 19.63
C ALA A 72 7.39 6.13 20.19
N CYS A 73 6.54 5.36 19.50
CA CYS A 73 5.30 4.90 20.08
C CYS A 73 5.62 3.83 21.12
N SER A 74 5.37 4.11 22.40
CA SER A 74 5.40 3.14 23.50
C SER A 74 4.40 2.00 23.23
N GLY A 75 4.80 0.98 22.50
CA GLY A 75 3.94 -0.12 22.05
C GLY A 75 4.28 -0.68 20.66
N CYS A 76 5.13 0.01 19.89
CA CYS A 76 5.66 -0.56 18.66
C CYS A 76 6.78 -1.56 19.03
N GLY A 77 6.51 -2.86 18.86
CA GLY A 77 7.57 -3.87 18.98
C GLY A 77 8.70 -3.57 17.99
N SER A 78 9.92 -4.04 18.25
CA SER A 78 11.08 -3.86 17.36
C SER A 78 10.97 -4.57 15.98
N GLY A 79 9.82 -5.17 15.70
CA GLY A 79 9.57 -5.93 14.48
C GLY A 79 8.92 -5.11 13.37
N GLY A 80 9.22 -5.47 12.14
CA GLY A 80 8.59 -4.94 10.94
C GLY A 80 7.25 -5.59 10.64
N MET A 81 6.55 -5.04 9.66
CA MET A 81 5.27 -5.54 9.19
C MET A 81 5.22 -5.52 7.68
N LEU A 82 4.53 -6.49 7.10
CA LEU A 82 4.26 -6.58 5.69
C LEU A 82 2.75 -6.73 5.51
N CYS A 83 2.14 -5.80 4.78
CA CYS A 83 0.71 -5.84 4.50
C CYS A 83 0.50 -6.03 3.00
N LEU A 84 -0.34 -6.99 2.62
CA LEU A 84 -0.90 -7.05 1.28
C LEU A 84 -2.23 -6.31 1.26
N TYR A 85 -2.34 -5.35 0.35
CA TYR A 85 -3.55 -4.58 0.11
C TYR A 85 -4.11 -4.89 -1.25
N THR A 86 -5.43 -4.75 -1.37
CA THR A 86 -6.13 -4.91 -2.64
C THR A 86 -6.92 -3.64 -2.93
N LEU A 87 -7.05 -3.28 -4.20
CA LEU A 87 -7.96 -2.19 -4.61
C LEU A 87 -9.44 -2.52 -4.34
N LYS A 88 -9.79 -3.81 -4.28
CA LYS A 88 -11.14 -4.28 -3.97
C LYS A 88 -11.58 -3.98 -2.53
N ASN A 89 -10.62 -3.91 -1.62
CA ASN A 89 -10.88 -3.63 -0.21
C ASN A 89 -9.76 -2.77 0.40
N PRO A 90 -9.88 -1.44 0.29
CA PRO A 90 -8.86 -0.54 0.83
C PRO A 90 -8.94 -0.36 2.35
N ALA A 91 -10.06 -0.75 2.98
CA ALA A 91 -10.28 -0.56 4.42
C ALA A 91 -9.44 -1.51 5.28
N THR A 92 -9.19 -2.73 4.81
CA THR A 92 -8.39 -3.72 5.55
C THR A 92 -7.41 -4.45 4.63
N PRO A 93 -6.15 -4.63 5.06
CA PRO A 93 -5.21 -5.46 4.32
C PRO A 93 -5.73 -6.90 4.25
N GLU A 94 -5.58 -7.54 3.10
CA GLU A 94 -5.99 -8.94 2.90
C GLU A 94 -5.12 -9.87 3.76
N ARG A 95 -3.82 -9.58 3.84
CA ARG A 95 -2.88 -10.33 4.67
C ARG A 95 -1.90 -9.41 5.37
N VAL A 96 -1.57 -9.78 6.60
CA VAL A 96 -0.59 -9.07 7.42
C VAL A 96 0.39 -10.09 7.96
N TYR A 97 1.67 -9.88 7.67
CA TYR A 97 2.78 -10.66 8.20
C TYR A 97 3.61 -9.78 9.12
N ARG A 98 3.96 -10.32 10.28
CA ARG A 98 4.86 -9.66 11.23
C ARG A 98 6.22 -10.31 11.14
N ALA A 99 7.24 -9.50 10.90
CA ALA A 99 8.63 -9.93 10.92
C ALA A 99 9.25 -9.57 12.28
N PRO A 100 10.20 -10.37 12.78
CA PRO A 100 10.91 -10.06 14.03
C PRO A 100 11.82 -8.82 13.91
N CYS A 101 12.18 -8.42 12.69
CA CYS A 101 13.00 -7.25 12.37
C CYS A 101 12.29 -6.34 11.35
N GLY A 102 12.79 -5.12 11.16
CA GLY A 102 12.26 -4.18 10.17
C GLY A 102 12.36 -4.70 8.75
N VAL A 103 11.27 -4.59 7.98
CA VAL A 103 11.25 -4.95 6.56
C VAL A 103 11.54 -3.69 5.76
N THR A 104 12.66 -3.69 5.03
CA THR A 104 13.14 -2.52 4.29
C THR A 104 12.84 -2.57 2.80
N CYS A 105 12.74 -3.77 2.23
CA CYS A 105 12.45 -3.96 0.82
C CYS A 105 11.61 -5.21 0.60
N ILE A 106 10.84 -5.19 -0.49
CA ILE A 106 9.88 -6.21 -0.83
C ILE A 106 9.86 -6.44 -2.33
N ALA A 107 9.89 -7.70 -2.76
CA ALA A 107 9.78 -8.04 -4.17
C ALA A 107 8.89 -9.26 -4.37
N PHE A 108 7.97 -9.17 -5.32
CA PHE A 108 7.20 -10.30 -5.80
C PHE A 108 8.03 -11.15 -6.76
N HIS A 109 7.94 -12.46 -6.62
CA HIS A 109 8.56 -13.36 -7.57
C HIS A 109 7.85 -13.31 -8.94
N PRO A 110 8.57 -13.15 -10.08
CA PRO A 110 7.97 -12.89 -11.39
C PRO A 110 7.19 -14.07 -11.98
N LYS A 111 7.46 -15.29 -11.52
CA LYS A 111 6.80 -16.52 -12.01
C LYS A 111 5.91 -17.22 -10.99
N VAL A 112 6.00 -16.84 -9.71
CA VAL A 112 5.31 -17.57 -8.65
C VAL A 112 4.50 -16.59 -7.83
N TYR A 113 3.21 -16.90 -7.71
CA TYR A 113 2.17 -15.99 -7.26
C TYR A 113 2.34 -15.45 -5.82
N ILE A 114 3.10 -16.13 -4.95
CA ILE A 114 3.03 -15.93 -3.48
C ILE A 114 4.40 -15.72 -2.80
N TYR A 115 5.53 -15.86 -3.50
CA TYR A 115 6.83 -15.62 -2.84
C TYR A 115 7.15 -14.14 -2.79
N ILE A 116 7.34 -13.66 -1.55
CA ILE A 116 7.76 -12.31 -1.25
C ILE A 116 9.11 -12.38 -0.56
N THR A 117 10.13 -11.82 -1.19
CA THR A 117 11.46 -11.72 -0.57
C THR A 117 11.53 -10.46 0.27
N THR A 118 11.98 -10.59 1.51
CA THR A 118 12.25 -9.46 2.40
C THR A 118 13.72 -9.48 2.80
N ASN A 119 14.41 -8.35 2.72
CA ASN A 119 15.78 -8.25 3.24
C ASN A 119 15.70 -7.90 4.73
N GLN A 120 16.03 -8.88 5.57
CA GLN A 120 16.12 -8.75 7.02
C GLN A 120 17.58 -8.46 7.35
N ARG A 121 17.87 -7.24 7.81
CA ARG A 121 19.17 -6.87 8.38
C ARG A 121 19.09 -6.84 9.89
#